data_AF-A0A7W1RFL0-F1
#
_entry.id   AF-A0A7W1RFL0-F1
#
_cell.length_a   1.000
_cell.length_b   1.000
_cell.length_c   1.000
_cell.angle_alpha   90.00
_cell.angle_beta   90.00
_cell.angle_gamma   90.00
#
_symmetry.space_group_name_H-M   'P 1'
#
loop_
_entity.id
_entity.type
_entity.pdbx_description
1 polymer ?
#
loop_
_entity_poly.entity_id
_entity_poly.type
_entity_poly.pdbx_seq_one_letter_code
_entity_poly.pdbx_strand_id
1 'polypeptide(L)'
;MIKRVLHIATFAILTYSGSLSAHCQMPCGIYHDDMVFDQIDQYIETMYKCVSILKENKSSSARDKNEFIRWILQKENASNDVSSTLTTFFLQQKIKPGEDDTNKRIISAHKLLFLLVAIKQNVDVKFVEEFADEWEKFKLMFHVEGYECKVEQIKMKKRQELMNSKGENPLTPNHNHESDHDHDHDSNDHDHVHAH
;
A
#
# COMPACT_ATOMS: atom_id res chain seq x y z
N MET A 1 -60.72 15.76 -5.92
CA MET A 1 -59.71 15.02 -5.13
C MET A 1 -58.63 14.39 -6.02
N ILE A 2 -59.00 13.61 -7.04
CA ILE A 2 -58.08 12.92 -7.97
C ILE A 2 -57.04 13.85 -8.64
N LYS A 3 -57.45 15.03 -9.14
CA LYS A 3 -56.51 15.96 -9.79
C LYS A 3 -55.41 16.45 -8.84
N ARG A 4 -55.71 16.69 -7.56
CA ARG A 4 -54.71 17.13 -6.56
C ARG A 4 -53.70 16.02 -6.25
N VAL A 5 -54.18 14.77 -6.15
CA VAL A 5 -53.31 13.59 -5.99
C VAL A 5 -52.39 13.43 -7.20
N LEU A 6 -52.90 13.65 -8.41
CA LEU A 6 -52.08 13.62 -9.63
C LEU A 6 -50.98 14.68 -9.60
N HIS A 7 -51.28 15.91 -9.19
CA HIS A 7 -50.29 16.99 -9.13
C HIS A 7 -49.22 16.72 -8.06
N ILE A 8 -49.61 16.18 -6.91
CA ILE A 8 -48.67 15.80 -5.84
C ILE A 8 -47.76 14.65 -6.30
N ALA A 9 -48.31 13.65 -7.00
CA ALA A 9 -47.52 12.55 -7.55
C ALA A 9 -46.52 13.02 -8.61
N THR A 10 -46.94 13.91 -9.52
CA THR A 10 -46.04 14.48 -10.54
C THR A 10 -44.92 15.32 -9.92
N PHE A 11 -45.20 16.09 -8.87
CA PHE A 11 -44.20 16.87 -8.15
C PHE A 11 -43.20 16.00 -7.37
N ALA A 12 -43.67 14.89 -6.78
CA ALA A 12 -42.81 13.93 -6.10
C ALA A 12 -41.84 13.21 -7.06
N ILE A 13 -42.25 12.96 -8.31
CA ILE A 13 -41.39 12.36 -9.34
C ILE A 13 -40.36 13.37 -9.85
N LEU A 14 -40.73 14.65 -10.02
CA LEU A 14 -39.80 15.69 -10.50
C LEU A 14 -38.70 16.04 -9.49
N THR A 15 -38.94 15.83 -8.19
CA THR A 15 -37.99 16.13 -7.12
C THR A 15 -37.11 14.95 -6.74
N TYR A 16 -37.26 13.80 -7.43
CA TYR A 16 -36.39 12.66 -7.27
C TYR A 16 -35.03 12.91 -7.94
N SER A 17 -34.17 13.66 -7.25
CA SER A 17 -32.75 13.75 -7.59
C SER A 17 -32.10 12.41 -7.29
N GLY A 18 -32.11 11.50 -8.28
CA GLY A 18 -31.30 10.29 -8.22
C GLY A 18 -29.83 10.69 -8.05
N SER A 19 -29.13 10.03 -7.13
CA SER A 19 -27.69 10.20 -6.96
C SER A 19 -26.99 9.70 -8.21
N LEU A 20 -26.76 10.60 -9.19
CA LEU A 20 -25.87 10.33 -10.30
C LEU A 20 -24.46 10.26 -9.73
N SER A 21 -23.97 9.05 -9.49
CA SER A 21 -22.54 8.78 -9.29
C SER A 21 -21.83 8.97 -10.63
N ALA A 22 -21.70 10.22 -11.07
CA ALA A 22 -20.86 10.57 -12.20
C ALA A 22 -19.40 10.44 -11.75
N HIS A 23 -18.82 9.25 -11.87
CA HIS A 23 -17.36 9.15 -11.87
C HIS A 23 -16.88 9.71 -13.21
N CYS A 24 -16.66 11.02 -13.28
CA CYS A 24 -16.03 11.60 -14.45
C CYS A 24 -14.58 11.13 -14.45
N GLN A 25 -14.32 9.95 -15.03
CA GLN A 25 -13.00 9.37 -15.33
C GLN A 25 -12.22 10.22 -16.37
N MET A 26 -12.47 11.52 -16.35
CA MET A 26 -11.71 12.51 -17.07
C MET A 26 -10.29 12.45 -16.51
N PRO A 27 -9.28 12.19 -17.35
CA PRO A 27 -7.88 12.23 -16.92
C PRO A 27 -7.53 13.69 -16.63
N CYS A 28 -7.83 14.14 -15.41
CA CYS A 28 -7.60 15.52 -14.97
C CYS A 28 -6.13 15.79 -14.67
N GLY A 29 -5.28 14.76 -14.66
CA GLY A 29 -3.84 14.88 -14.39
C GLY A 29 -3.51 15.26 -12.94
N ILE A 30 -4.51 15.29 -12.05
CA ILE A 30 -4.36 15.73 -10.65
C ILE A 30 -4.05 14.54 -9.71
N TYR A 31 -4.20 13.30 -10.18
CA TYR A 31 -3.85 12.13 -9.36
C TYR A 31 -2.36 12.12 -9.05
N HIS A 32 -2.03 12.16 -7.76
CA HIS A 32 -0.69 11.89 -7.28
C HIS A 32 -0.61 10.38 -7.06
N ASP A 33 0.22 9.70 -7.86
CA ASP A 33 0.37 8.24 -7.81
C ASP A 33 0.69 7.75 -6.39
N ASP A 34 1.53 8.49 -5.68
CA ASP A 34 1.89 8.23 -4.27
C ASP A 34 0.65 8.17 -3.36
N MET A 35 -0.32 9.07 -3.55
CA MET A 35 -1.55 9.04 -2.74
C MET A 35 -2.40 7.81 -3.01
N VAL A 36 -2.44 7.34 -4.26
CA VAL A 36 -3.16 6.12 -4.62
C VAL A 36 -2.47 4.90 -4.00
N PHE A 37 -1.14 4.88 -4.01
CA PHE A 37 -0.37 3.82 -3.37
C PHE A 37 -0.57 3.79 -1.85
N ASP A 38 -0.41 4.94 -1.18
CA ASP A 38 -0.62 5.06 0.26
C ASP A 38 -2.04 4.67 0.67
N GLN A 39 -3.04 5.05 -0.13
CA GLN A 39 -4.43 4.70 0.14
C GLN A 39 -4.67 3.19 0.07
N ILE A 40 -4.07 2.50 -0.92
CA ILE A 40 -4.17 1.03 -0.99
C ILE A 40 -3.41 0.38 0.17
N ASP A 41 -2.24 0.89 0.55
CA ASP A 41 -1.49 0.40 1.71
C ASP A 41 -2.33 0.51 3.00
N GLN A 42 -3.04 1.63 3.20
CA GLN A 42 -3.98 1.80 4.33
C GLN A 42 -5.15 0.80 4.29
N TYR A 43 -5.68 0.48 3.10
CA TYR A 43 -6.71 -0.54 2.97
C TYR A 43 -6.17 -1.95 3.28
N ILE A 44 -4.92 -2.25 2.93
CA ILE A 44 -4.27 -3.52 3.30
C ILE A 44 -4.21 -3.66 4.82
N GLU A 45 -3.74 -2.64 5.54
CA GLU A 45 -3.72 -2.63 7.01
C GLU A 45 -5.12 -2.82 7.61
N THR A 46 -6.12 -2.15 7.00
CA THR A 46 -7.51 -2.27 7.40
C THR A 46 -8.01 -3.71 7.23
N MET A 47 -7.77 -4.33 6.08
CA MET A 47 -8.15 -5.71 5.81
C MET A 47 -7.46 -6.68 6.76
N TYR A 48 -6.15 -6.50 7.00
CA TYR A 48 -5.37 -7.29 7.94
C TYR A 48 -5.97 -7.26 9.34
N LYS A 49 -6.28 -6.06 9.84
CA LYS A 49 -6.91 -5.87 11.16
C LYS A 49 -8.28 -6.52 11.23
N CYS A 50 -9.13 -6.33 10.21
CA CYS A 50 -10.45 -6.95 10.17
C CYS A 50 -10.36 -8.48 10.22
N VAL A 51 -9.52 -9.07 9.39
CA VAL A 51 -9.33 -10.53 9.31
C VAL A 51 -8.79 -11.09 10.63
N SER A 52 -7.83 -10.40 11.25
CA SER A 52 -7.25 -10.81 12.54
C SER A 52 -8.30 -10.81 13.66
N ILE A 53 -9.08 -9.74 13.77
CA ILE A 53 -10.16 -9.67 14.78
C ILE A 53 -11.23 -10.73 14.52
N LEU A 54 -11.61 -10.96 13.25
CA LEU A 54 -12.60 -11.99 12.90
C LEU A 54 -12.12 -13.40 13.23
N LYS A 55 -10.83 -13.68 13.10
CA LYS A 55 -10.23 -14.99 13.45
C LYS A 55 -10.26 -15.25 14.96
N GLU A 56 -10.14 -14.21 15.78
CA GLU A 56 -10.13 -14.31 17.25
C GLU A 56 -11.54 -14.25 17.88
N ASN A 57 -12.51 -13.66 17.19
CA ASN A 57 -13.83 -13.39 17.74
C ASN A 57 -14.69 -14.67 17.86
N LYS A 58 -15.10 -15.01 19.08
CA LYS A 58 -15.91 -16.20 19.41
C LYS A 58 -17.42 -16.05 19.15
N SER A 59 -17.89 -14.84 18.85
CA SER A 59 -19.30 -14.50 18.57
C SER A 59 -20.30 -14.98 19.65
N SER A 60 -19.90 -14.90 20.92
CA SER A 60 -20.62 -15.47 22.07
C SER A 60 -21.82 -14.64 22.55
N SER A 61 -21.76 -13.31 22.42
CA SER A 61 -22.83 -12.40 22.85
C SER A 61 -23.50 -11.71 21.65
N ALA A 62 -24.68 -11.11 21.88
CA ALA A 62 -25.33 -10.29 20.85
C ALA A 62 -24.47 -9.08 20.44
N ARG A 63 -23.71 -8.52 21.39
CA ARG A 63 -22.74 -7.46 21.11
C ARG A 63 -21.59 -7.98 20.24
N ASP A 64 -21.03 -9.14 20.56
CA ASP A 64 -19.91 -9.73 19.83
C ASP A 64 -20.31 -10.01 18.38
N LYS A 65 -21.55 -10.48 18.17
CA LYS A 65 -22.12 -10.72 16.83
C LYS A 65 -22.27 -9.43 16.03
N ASN A 66 -22.72 -8.34 16.66
CA ASN A 66 -22.80 -7.03 16.00
C ASN A 66 -21.41 -6.53 15.59
N GLU A 67 -20.41 -6.68 16.44
CA GLU A 67 -19.02 -6.34 16.12
C GLU A 67 -18.47 -7.22 14.99
N PHE A 68 -18.72 -8.53 15.03
CA PHE A 68 -18.33 -9.48 13.98
C PHE A 68 -18.89 -9.09 12.61
N ILE A 69 -20.18 -8.77 12.53
CA ILE A 69 -20.82 -8.32 11.28
C ILE A 69 -20.19 -7.02 10.78
N ARG A 70 -19.89 -6.07 11.67
CA ARG A 70 -19.23 -4.80 11.29
C ARG A 70 -17.85 -5.03 10.69
N TRP A 71 -17.06 -5.94 11.26
CA TRP A 71 -15.74 -6.27 10.71
C TRP A 71 -15.81 -6.99 9.37
N ILE A 72 -16.84 -7.83 9.14
CA ILE A 72 -17.12 -8.39 7.82
C ILE A 72 -17.44 -7.27 6.81
N LEU A 73 -18.37 -6.37 7.15
CA LEU A 73 -18.74 -5.28 6.25
C LEU A 73 -17.54 -4.35 5.98
N GLN A 74 -16.69 -4.10 6.98
CA GLN A 74 -15.51 -3.25 6.81
C GLN A 74 -14.49 -3.86 5.84
N LYS A 75 -14.19 -5.17 5.95
CA LYS A 75 -13.24 -5.82 5.02
C LYS A 75 -13.81 -5.92 3.61
N GLU A 76 -15.13 -6.13 3.48
CA GLU A 76 -15.85 -6.12 2.20
C GLU A 76 -15.74 -4.77 1.50
N ASN A 77 -16.03 -3.68 2.22
CA ASN A 77 -15.95 -2.32 1.71
C ASN A 77 -14.52 -1.94 1.33
N ALA A 78 -13.54 -2.18 2.20
CA ALA A 78 -12.13 -1.93 1.89
C ALA A 78 -11.68 -2.69 0.63
N SER A 79 -12.08 -3.95 0.50
CA SER A 79 -11.75 -4.76 -0.69
C SER A 79 -12.44 -4.24 -1.96
N ASN A 80 -13.68 -3.71 -1.84
CA ASN A 80 -14.39 -3.08 -2.96
C ASN A 80 -13.71 -1.78 -3.42
N ASP A 81 -13.28 -0.95 -2.47
CA ASP A 81 -12.60 0.31 -2.78
C ASP A 81 -11.28 0.04 -3.51
N VAL A 82 -10.46 -0.89 -3.02
CA VAL A 82 -9.22 -1.30 -3.70
C VAL A 82 -9.51 -1.90 -5.08
N SER A 83 -10.53 -2.75 -5.21
CA SER A 83 -10.93 -3.32 -6.51
C SER A 83 -11.33 -2.25 -7.52
N SER A 84 -12.06 -1.22 -7.05
CA SER A 84 -12.45 -0.07 -7.87
C SER A 84 -11.23 0.71 -8.33
N THR A 85 -10.28 0.98 -7.43
CA THR A 85 -9.03 1.67 -7.75
C THR A 85 -8.16 0.87 -8.72
N LEU A 86 -7.97 -0.43 -8.50
CA LEU A 86 -7.25 -1.33 -9.42
C LEU A 86 -7.85 -1.30 -10.83
N THR A 87 -9.18 -1.31 -10.92
CA THR A 87 -9.87 -1.31 -12.21
C THR A 87 -9.80 0.05 -12.89
N THR A 88 -10.16 1.11 -12.18
CA THR A 88 -10.36 2.44 -12.78
C THR A 88 -9.07 3.23 -12.94
N PHE A 89 -8.12 3.10 -12.02
CA PHE A 89 -6.85 3.80 -12.09
C PHE A 89 -5.81 2.97 -12.86
N PHE A 90 -5.60 1.71 -12.48
CA PHE A 90 -4.52 0.93 -13.10
C PHE A 90 -4.91 0.33 -14.45
N LEU A 91 -5.98 -0.48 -14.51
CA LEU A 91 -6.36 -1.17 -15.75
C LEU A 91 -6.83 -0.19 -16.84
N GLN A 92 -7.63 0.83 -16.48
CA GLN A 92 -8.22 1.75 -17.45
C GLN A 92 -7.31 2.93 -17.81
N GLN A 93 -6.49 3.43 -16.88
CA GLN A 93 -5.71 4.66 -17.11
C GLN A 93 -4.20 4.42 -17.24
N LYS A 94 -3.58 3.60 -16.37
CA LYS A 94 -2.12 3.44 -16.31
C LYS A 94 -1.56 2.38 -17.25
N ILE A 95 -2.19 1.21 -17.35
CA ILE A 95 -1.71 0.13 -18.22
C ILE A 95 -2.14 0.42 -19.65
N LYS A 96 -1.19 0.74 -20.53
CA LYS A 96 -1.50 0.94 -21.95
C LYS A 96 -1.48 -0.39 -22.70
N PRO A 97 -2.33 -0.55 -23.72
CA PRO A 97 -2.25 -1.70 -24.62
C PRO A 97 -1.01 -1.59 -25.52
N GLY A 98 -0.33 -2.71 -25.74
CA GLY A 98 0.78 -2.81 -26.70
C GLY A 98 2.16 -2.41 -26.17
N GLU A 99 2.30 -2.14 -24.86
CA GLU A 99 3.62 -2.03 -24.21
C GLU A 99 4.18 -3.44 -23.93
N ASP A 100 5.50 -3.59 -23.95
CA ASP A 100 6.17 -4.89 -23.77
C ASP A 100 5.79 -5.57 -22.44
N ASP A 101 5.50 -4.79 -21.40
CA ASP A 101 5.14 -5.29 -20.07
C ASP A 101 3.62 -5.25 -19.78
N THR A 102 2.77 -4.86 -20.74
CA THR A 102 1.30 -4.83 -20.59
C THR A 102 0.77 -6.14 -20.03
N ASN A 103 1.17 -7.27 -20.62
CA ASN A 103 0.69 -8.60 -20.21
C ASN A 103 1.07 -8.90 -18.76
N LYS A 104 2.29 -8.56 -18.35
CA LYS A 104 2.78 -8.76 -16.99
C LYS A 104 1.96 -7.93 -15.98
N ARG A 105 1.72 -6.66 -16.29
CA ARG A 105 0.93 -5.75 -15.45
C ARG A 105 -0.53 -6.22 -15.33
N ILE A 106 -1.16 -6.67 -16.43
CA ILE A 106 -2.54 -7.19 -16.42
C ILE A 106 -2.65 -8.45 -15.58
N ILE A 107 -1.73 -9.40 -15.73
CA ILE A 107 -1.74 -10.66 -14.96
C ILE A 107 -1.64 -10.37 -13.46
N SER A 108 -0.75 -9.47 -13.06
CA SER A 108 -0.58 -9.07 -11.66
C SER A 108 -1.82 -8.33 -11.13
N ALA A 109 -2.38 -7.38 -11.88
CA ALA A 109 -3.63 -6.71 -11.51
C ALA A 109 -4.80 -7.69 -11.35
N HIS A 110 -4.92 -8.66 -12.25
CA HIS A 110 -5.91 -9.74 -12.13
C HIS A 110 -5.69 -10.57 -10.85
N LYS A 111 -4.45 -10.94 -10.53
CA LYS A 111 -4.13 -11.68 -9.31
C LYS A 111 -4.51 -10.88 -8.05
N LEU A 112 -4.23 -9.58 -8.02
CA LEU A 112 -4.66 -8.70 -6.93
C LEU A 112 -6.18 -8.70 -6.77
N LEU A 113 -6.93 -8.53 -7.87
CA LEU A 113 -8.39 -8.58 -7.85
C LEU A 113 -8.93 -9.93 -7.35
N PHE A 114 -8.32 -11.04 -7.74
CA PHE A 114 -8.67 -12.37 -7.26
C PHE A 114 -8.42 -12.51 -5.75
N LEU A 115 -7.27 -12.04 -5.26
CA LEU A 115 -6.94 -12.07 -3.84
C LEU A 115 -7.91 -11.22 -2.99
N LEU A 116 -8.41 -10.09 -3.50
CA LEU A 116 -9.46 -9.33 -2.82
C LEU A 116 -10.74 -10.14 -2.62
N VAL A 117 -11.14 -10.94 -3.61
CA VAL A 117 -12.28 -11.86 -3.47
C VAL A 117 -11.99 -12.93 -2.40
N ALA A 118 -10.78 -13.47 -2.38
CA ALA A 118 -10.37 -14.42 -1.35
C ALA A 118 -10.41 -13.80 0.06
N ILE A 119 -9.93 -12.57 0.23
CA ILE A 119 -9.99 -11.82 1.50
C ILE A 119 -11.44 -11.61 1.95
N LYS A 120 -12.38 -11.29 1.03
CA LYS A 120 -13.80 -11.17 1.35
C LYS A 120 -14.42 -12.49 1.83
N GLN A 121 -14.03 -13.61 1.24
CA GLN A 121 -14.64 -14.91 1.51
C GLN A 121 -14.04 -15.63 2.73
N ASN A 122 -12.84 -15.23 3.18
CA ASN A 122 -12.09 -15.96 4.20
C ASN A 122 -11.75 -15.08 5.43
N VAL A 123 -11.22 -15.74 6.46
CA VAL A 123 -10.68 -15.13 7.70
C VAL A 123 -9.22 -15.57 7.96
N ASP A 124 -8.53 -16.03 6.91
CA ASP A 124 -7.13 -16.40 6.97
C ASP A 124 -6.26 -15.22 6.53
N VAL A 125 -5.35 -14.79 7.41
CA VAL A 125 -4.49 -13.62 7.23
C VAL A 125 -3.57 -13.79 6.01
N LYS A 126 -3.24 -15.04 5.65
CA LYS A 126 -2.39 -15.35 4.49
C LYS A 126 -2.83 -14.67 3.20
N PHE A 127 -4.15 -14.52 2.98
CA PHE A 127 -4.65 -13.91 1.74
C PHE A 127 -4.35 -12.42 1.69
N VAL A 128 -4.31 -11.75 2.85
CA VAL A 128 -3.91 -10.35 2.97
C VAL A 128 -2.40 -10.21 2.78
N GLU A 129 -1.60 -11.14 3.32
CA GLU A 129 -0.15 -11.18 3.14
C GLU A 129 0.22 -11.43 1.67
N GLU A 130 -0.41 -12.41 1.01
CA GLU A 130 -0.23 -12.67 -0.42
C GLU A 130 -0.64 -11.48 -1.28
N PHE A 131 -1.69 -10.75 -0.90
CA PHE A 131 -2.09 -9.51 -1.56
C PHE A 131 -1.03 -8.43 -1.38
N ALA A 132 -0.52 -8.23 -0.17
CA ALA A 132 0.53 -7.24 0.12
C ALA A 132 1.82 -7.53 -0.66
N ASP A 133 2.26 -8.79 -0.71
CA ASP A 133 3.44 -9.21 -1.47
C ASP A 133 3.28 -8.99 -2.98
N GLU A 134 2.11 -9.28 -3.53
CA GLU A 134 1.81 -9.02 -4.94
C GLU A 134 1.71 -7.51 -5.20
N TRP A 135 1.15 -6.76 -4.26
CA TRP A 135 1.00 -5.31 -4.36
C TRP A 135 2.34 -4.59 -4.40
N GLU A 136 3.30 -4.99 -3.56
CA GLU A 136 4.67 -4.46 -3.62
C GLU A 136 5.33 -4.70 -4.99
N LYS A 137 5.19 -5.92 -5.54
CA LYS A 137 5.69 -6.22 -6.89
C LYS A 137 4.97 -5.41 -7.96
N PHE A 138 3.68 -5.18 -7.78
CA PHE A 138 2.86 -4.41 -8.70
C PHE A 138 3.26 -2.95 -8.73
N LYS A 139 3.46 -2.31 -7.55
CA LYS A 139 3.95 -0.93 -7.43
C LYS A 139 5.23 -0.73 -8.25
N LEU A 140 6.20 -1.65 -8.13
CA LEU A 140 7.48 -1.57 -8.85
C LEU A 140 7.34 -1.55 -10.39
N MET A 141 6.23 -2.03 -10.95
CA MET A 141 6.02 -2.03 -12.41
C MET A 141 5.61 -0.67 -12.99
N PHE A 142 5.20 0.29 -12.15
CA PHE A 142 4.79 1.63 -12.60
C PHE A 142 5.88 2.70 -12.42
N HIS A 143 7.08 2.31 -12.00
CA HIS A 143 8.19 3.22 -11.71
C HIS A 143 9.24 3.29 -12.84
N VAL A 144 8.88 3.78 -14.04
CA VAL A 144 9.84 4.26 -15.07
C VAL A 144 9.15 5.35 -15.92
N GLU A 145 9.62 6.59 -16.05
CA GLU A 145 10.97 7.09 -16.40
C GLU A 145 11.37 8.31 -15.53
N GLY A 146 12.56 8.28 -14.89
CA GLY A 146 13.16 9.43 -14.18
C GLY A 146 12.91 9.54 -12.67
N TYR A 147 12.27 8.58 -12.01
CA TYR A 147 12.05 8.59 -10.57
C TYR A 147 12.89 7.50 -9.86
N GLU A 148 13.95 7.92 -9.16
CA GLU A 148 14.67 7.04 -8.24
C GLU A 148 13.93 6.99 -6.90
N CYS A 149 13.41 5.81 -6.56
CA CYS A 149 12.84 5.56 -5.25
C CYS A 149 13.89 5.86 -4.17
N LYS A 150 13.65 6.90 -3.35
CA LYS A 150 14.55 7.28 -2.25
C LYS A 150 14.85 6.11 -1.31
N VAL A 151 13.96 5.11 -1.24
CA VAL A 151 14.18 3.88 -0.46
C VAL A 151 15.28 3.00 -1.05
N GLU A 152 15.43 2.90 -2.37
CA GLU A 152 16.55 2.17 -2.99
C GLU A 152 17.87 2.95 -2.85
N GLN A 153 17.85 4.28 -2.97
CA GLN A 153 19.04 5.09 -2.64
C GLN A 153 19.47 4.90 -1.18
N ILE A 154 18.52 4.86 -0.24
CA ILE A 154 18.79 4.62 1.18
C ILE A 154 19.31 3.19 1.41
N LYS A 155 18.73 2.17 0.76
CA LYS A 155 19.19 0.77 0.86
C LYS A 155 20.59 0.58 0.26
N MET A 156 20.87 1.21 -0.89
CA MET A 156 22.17 1.16 -1.55
C MET A 156 23.23 1.92 -0.75
N LYS A 157 22.89 3.09 -0.21
CA LYS A 157 23.79 3.86 0.68
C LYS A 157 24.08 3.10 1.98
N LYS A 158 23.05 2.54 2.62
CA LYS A 158 23.20 1.72 3.83
C LYS A 158 24.01 0.45 3.57
N ARG A 159 23.87 -0.16 2.37
CA ARG A 159 24.70 -1.29 1.91
C ARG A 159 26.14 -0.86 1.68
N GLN A 160 26.38 0.28 1.04
CA GLN A 160 27.72 0.84 0.81
C GLN A 160 28.42 1.18 2.13
N GLU A 161 27.71 1.78 3.09
CA GLU A 161 28.20 2.06 4.44
C GLU A 161 28.50 0.76 5.21
N LEU A 162 27.68 -0.28 5.04
CA LEU A 162 27.93 -1.60 5.62
C LEU A 162 29.16 -2.30 5.02
N MET A 163 29.42 -2.11 3.71
CA MET A 163 30.60 -2.65 3.03
C MET A 163 31.86 -1.87 3.41
N ASN A 164 31.77 -0.54 3.51
CA ASN A 164 32.87 0.32 3.95
C ASN A 164 33.23 0.08 5.43
N SER A 165 32.26 -0.23 6.29
CA SER A 165 32.51 -0.58 7.71
C SER A 165 33.03 -2.01 7.91
N LYS A 166 32.78 -2.91 6.96
CA LYS A 166 33.30 -4.29 6.95
C LYS A 166 34.63 -4.45 6.21
N GLY A 167 35.16 -3.38 5.62
CA GLY A 167 36.52 -3.35 5.08
C GLY A 167 36.76 -4.23 3.85
N GLU A 168 35.72 -4.57 3.07
CA GLU A 168 35.89 -5.33 1.82
C GLU A 168 35.55 -4.45 0.62
N ASN A 169 36.60 -3.96 -0.07
CA ASN A 169 36.47 -3.23 -1.33
C ASN A 169 36.69 -4.19 -2.52
N PRO A 170 35.70 -4.36 -3.42
CA PRO A 170 35.89 -5.14 -4.62
C PRO A 170 36.54 -4.26 -5.69
N LEU A 171 37.86 -4.47 -5.92
CA LEU A 171 38.59 -4.44 -7.20
C LEU A 171 40.04 -3.91 -7.06
N THR A 172 40.95 -4.84 -6.73
CA THR A 172 42.35 -4.99 -7.23
C THR A 172 43.43 -3.95 -6.82
N PRO A 173 44.73 -4.23 -7.04
CA PRO A 173 45.60 -5.21 -6.39
C PRO A 173 46.79 -4.54 -5.63
N ASN A 174 47.37 -5.32 -4.71
CA ASN A 174 48.54 -5.06 -3.87
C ASN A 174 49.61 -4.08 -4.43
N HIS A 175 49.97 -3.06 -3.65
CA HIS A 175 51.34 -2.50 -3.63
C HIS A 175 51.69 -1.94 -2.23
N ASN A 176 52.73 -2.53 -1.63
CA ASN A 176 53.41 -2.08 -0.43
C ASN A 176 54.02 -0.68 -0.58
N HIS A 177 53.98 0.15 0.48
CA HIS A 177 55.18 0.83 0.97
C HIS A 177 54.97 1.36 2.41
N GLU A 178 55.94 1.04 3.27
CA GLU A 178 56.19 1.63 4.59
C GLU A 178 56.23 3.17 4.54
N SER A 179 55.74 3.82 5.59
CA SER A 179 56.51 4.88 6.27
C SER A 179 55.86 5.26 7.60
N ASP A 180 56.73 5.31 8.60
CA ASP A 180 56.52 5.77 9.96
C ASP A 180 55.84 7.15 10.03
N HIS A 181 55.09 7.39 11.09
CA HIS A 181 55.36 8.53 11.96
C HIS A 181 54.56 8.42 13.27
N ASP A 182 55.30 8.17 14.34
CA ASP A 182 54.95 8.51 15.72
C ASP A 182 54.43 9.94 15.81
N HIS A 183 53.46 10.18 16.70
CA HIS A 183 53.61 11.23 17.71
C HIS A 183 52.62 11.03 18.86
N ASP A 184 53.23 10.82 20.03
CA ASP A 184 52.69 10.89 21.38
C ASP A 184 51.98 12.20 21.72
N HIS A 185 51.09 12.08 22.71
CA HIS A 185 50.79 12.99 23.83
C HIS A 185 49.28 13.22 23.95
N ASP A 186 48.68 13.29 25.13
CA ASP A 186 49.02 12.92 26.51
C ASP A 186 47.69 13.10 27.25
N SER A 187 47.58 12.37 28.34
CA SER A 187 46.57 12.41 29.39
C SER A 187 45.94 13.77 29.70
N ASN A 188 44.64 13.75 30.06
CA ASN A 188 44.31 13.94 31.47
C ASN A 188 42.89 13.50 31.82
N ASP A 189 42.85 12.68 32.87
CA ASP A 189 41.72 12.30 33.69
C ASP A 189 40.90 13.50 34.19
N HIS A 190 39.60 13.29 34.38
CA HIS A 190 38.97 13.56 35.67
C HIS A 190 37.70 12.73 35.82
N ASP A 191 37.81 11.70 36.66
CA ASP A 191 36.71 11.04 37.36
C ASP A 191 35.84 12.04 38.12
N HIS A 192 34.52 11.78 38.20
CA HIS A 192 33.85 11.58 39.50
C HIS A 192 32.38 11.14 39.35
N VAL A 193 32.16 9.85 39.65
CA VAL A 193 31.23 9.28 40.65
C VAL A 193 29.71 9.56 40.57
N HIS A 194 28.99 8.43 40.43
CA HIS A 194 27.57 8.16 40.68
C HIS A 194 27.03 8.55 42.06
N ALA A 195 25.74 8.89 42.14
CA ALA A 195 24.82 8.33 43.15
C ALA A 195 23.33 8.68 42.90
N HIS A 196 22.50 7.63 43.03
CA HIS A 196 21.04 7.54 43.26
C HIS A 196 20.04 7.86 42.14
#